data_AF-A0A3A2ZVQ7-F1
#
_entry.id   AF-A0A3A2ZVQ7-F1
#
_cell.length_a   1.000
_cell.length_b   1.000
_cell.length_c   1.000
_cell.angle_alpha   90.00
_cell.angle_beta   90.00
_cell.angle_gamma   90.00
#
_symmetry.space_group_name_H-M   'P 1'
#
loop_
_entity.id
_entity.type
_entity.pdbx_description
1 polymer ?
#
loop_
_entity_poly.entity_id
_entity_poly.type
_entity_poly.pdbx_seq_one_letter_code
_entity_poly.pdbx_strand_id
1 'polypeptide(L)'
;MNSLVATPPVPPHFYENPHLSPSRPMSTSSYSTNSRKRKADDDGNDHDGRMSASPTNSPALAPRSLPAMRNIKRARPNVSGRPLSLPRLLETLDTDALRTVLRSMCDRHPALVDEVVHTSPRPSVTSALQVLRNYQSTLQSSFPLGGNSESDYAYNRVRQPLGNLLDALSDFTPHFLPPHEFQTSTSLSYLDCATDIIYELPRWSTPQNNIERESAYDEICKAWILVIREAAKRGGGIQLQYGGWDAKLAKHNQNSGGKLQPAVNELGSILGWMHGPGNPTHGNQAGNDLGSIREQLFSGTYGFGTPVKVGPW
;
A
#
# COMPACT_ATOMS: atom_id res chain seq x y z
N MET A 1 57.00 14.91 -24.37
CA MET A 1 57.31 13.51 -24.04
C MET A 1 56.00 12.84 -23.65
N ASN A 2 55.29 12.27 -24.63
CA ASN A 2 53.98 11.63 -24.43
C ASN A 2 54.19 10.12 -24.40
N SER A 3 53.82 9.47 -23.31
CA SER A 3 53.91 8.01 -23.15
C SER A 3 52.51 7.42 -23.40
N LEU A 4 52.37 6.66 -24.49
CA LEU A 4 51.16 5.91 -24.83
C LEU A 4 51.31 4.49 -24.29
N VAL A 5 50.40 4.09 -23.41
CA VAL A 5 50.27 2.72 -22.89
C VAL A 5 49.54 1.87 -23.93
N ALA A 6 50.15 0.75 -24.29
CA ALA A 6 49.64 -0.22 -25.26
C ALA A 6 48.54 -1.12 -24.66
N THR A 7 47.41 -1.24 -25.37
CA THR A 7 46.35 -2.23 -25.14
C THR A 7 46.72 -3.57 -25.80
N PRO A 8 46.49 -4.73 -25.15
CA PRO A 8 46.72 -6.03 -25.77
C PRO A 8 45.57 -6.45 -26.72
N PRO A 9 45.84 -7.27 -27.75
CA PRO A 9 44.86 -7.64 -28.78
C PRO A 9 43.91 -8.77 -28.33
N VAL A 10 42.65 -8.67 -28.77
CA VAL A 10 41.60 -9.69 -28.55
C VAL A 10 41.71 -10.80 -29.62
N PRO A 11 41.73 -12.09 -29.26
CA PRO A 11 41.83 -13.20 -30.22
C PRO A 11 40.56 -13.44 -31.07
N PRO A 12 40.69 -13.95 -32.31
CA PRO A 12 39.62 -13.94 -33.32
C PRO A 12 38.82 -15.25 -33.34
N HIS A 13 38.04 -15.53 -32.30
CA HIS A 13 37.11 -16.68 -32.32
C HIS A 13 35.71 -16.32 -31.81
N PHE A 14 35.33 -15.05 -31.92
CA PHE A 14 33.95 -14.70 -32.20
C PHE A 14 33.66 -15.12 -33.65
N TYR A 15 32.50 -15.76 -33.85
CA TYR A 15 31.93 -16.25 -35.11
C TYR A 15 32.33 -17.68 -35.51
N GLU A 16 31.63 -18.67 -34.95
CA GLU A 16 31.16 -19.82 -35.74
C GLU A 16 30.02 -20.57 -35.04
N ASN A 17 28.84 -20.57 -35.67
CA ASN A 17 27.78 -21.56 -35.43
C ASN A 17 28.14 -22.86 -36.15
N PRO A 18 27.82 -24.02 -35.58
CA PRO A 18 27.16 -25.04 -36.39
C PRO A 18 25.99 -25.74 -35.69
N HIS A 19 24.94 -25.96 -36.48
CA HIS A 19 23.83 -26.86 -36.23
C HIS A 19 24.31 -28.30 -35.93
N LEU A 20 23.51 -29.06 -35.16
CA LEU A 20 23.04 -30.43 -35.46
C LEU A 20 22.26 -31.02 -34.26
N SER A 21 21.00 -31.40 -34.48
CA SER A 21 20.11 -32.14 -33.57
C SER A 21 20.63 -33.57 -33.27
N PRO A 22 20.13 -34.27 -32.23
CA PRO A 22 19.08 -35.26 -32.49
C PRO A 22 18.06 -35.59 -31.36
N SER A 23 16.87 -35.96 -31.83
CA SER A 23 16.01 -37.10 -31.42
C SER A 23 15.14 -37.09 -30.14
N ARG A 24 13.85 -37.27 -30.41
CA ARG A 24 12.73 -37.68 -29.54
C ARG A 24 13.01 -39.01 -28.81
N PRO A 25 12.20 -39.33 -27.78
CA PRO A 25 11.57 -40.64 -27.78
C PRO A 25 10.05 -40.59 -27.64
N MET A 26 9.37 -41.31 -28.55
CA MET A 26 8.05 -41.87 -28.30
C MET A 26 8.17 -42.99 -27.26
N SER A 27 7.12 -43.22 -26.48
CA SER A 27 6.91 -44.50 -25.81
C SER A 27 5.48 -44.94 -26.02
N THR A 28 5.36 -45.99 -26.84
CA THR A 28 4.18 -46.79 -27.11
C THR A 28 4.13 -48.01 -26.17
N SER A 29 2.97 -48.66 -26.19
CA SER A 29 2.51 -49.79 -25.39
C SER A 29 3.51 -50.90 -25.04
N SER A 30 3.51 -51.28 -23.77
CA SER A 30 4.11 -52.51 -23.25
C SER A 30 3.31 -53.75 -23.66
N TYR A 31 3.87 -54.56 -24.57
CA TYR A 31 3.46 -55.95 -24.78
C TYR A 31 4.17 -56.84 -23.76
N SER A 32 3.39 -57.64 -23.02
CA SER A 32 3.85 -58.56 -22.00
C SER A 32 4.45 -59.81 -22.65
N THR A 33 5.73 -60.08 -22.38
CA THR A 33 6.38 -61.37 -22.68
C THR A 33 6.24 -62.30 -21.47
N ASN A 34 5.43 -63.34 -21.65
CA ASN A 34 5.17 -64.35 -20.64
C ASN A 34 6.31 -65.39 -20.63
N SER A 35 7.09 -65.39 -19.55
CA SER A 35 8.16 -66.35 -19.28
C SER A 35 7.61 -67.69 -18.79
N ARG A 36 7.99 -68.78 -19.47
CA ARG A 36 7.70 -70.18 -19.13
C ARG A 36 8.38 -70.58 -17.82
N LYS A 37 7.60 -70.95 -16.80
CA LYS A 37 8.09 -71.73 -15.64
C LYS A 37 7.65 -73.20 -15.77
N ARG A 38 8.64 -74.10 -15.59
CA ARG A 38 8.54 -75.57 -15.71
C ARG A 38 7.80 -76.17 -14.50
N LYS A 39 7.03 -77.23 -14.75
CA LYS A 39 6.42 -78.11 -13.75
C LYS A 39 7.51 -78.97 -13.09
N ALA A 40 7.37 -79.22 -11.79
CA ALA A 40 7.99 -80.34 -11.09
C ALA A 40 6.85 -81.09 -10.39
N ASP A 41 6.67 -82.35 -10.76
CA ASP A 41 5.87 -83.34 -10.03
C ASP A 41 6.73 -83.91 -8.90
N ASP A 42 6.14 -84.17 -7.73
CA ASP A 42 6.64 -85.17 -6.79
C ASP A 42 5.44 -85.83 -6.10
N ASP A 43 5.45 -87.15 -6.13
CA ASP A 43 4.44 -88.11 -5.69
C ASP A 43 4.95 -88.74 -4.38
N GLY A 44 4.06 -88.99 -3.40
CA GLY A 44 4.49 -89.47 -2.10
C GLY A 44 3.34 -89.74 -1.13
N ASN A 45 2.71 -90.89 -1.33
CA ASN A 45 1.67 -91.52 -0.52
C ASN A 45 2.20 -92.06 0.84
N ASP A 46 1.25 -92.45 1.73
CA ASP A 46 1.36 -93.20 3.00
C ASP A 46 1.47 -92.38 4.30
N HIS A 47 0.86 -92.73 5.44
CA HIS A 47 -0.27 -93.56 5.86
C HIS A 47 -0.48 -93.20 7.36
N ASP A 48 -1.68 -93.43 7.90
CA ASP A 48 -2.04 -93.49 9.34
C ASP A 48 -2.00 -92.25 10.25
N GLY A 49 -3.21 -91.79 10.57
CA GLY A 49 -3.81 -92.24 11.83
C GLY A 49 -3.47 -91.43 13.08
N ARG A 50 -4.31 -90.43 13.40
CA ARG A 50 -4.80 -90.26 14.77
C ARG A 50 -6.07 -89.39 14.84
N MET A 51 -7.11 -90.10 15.24
CA MET A 51 -8.44 -89.73 15.70
C MET A 51 -8.56 -88.37 16.40
N SER A 52 -9.66 -87.67 16.14
CA SER A 52 -10.62 -87.32 17.20
C SER A 52 -11.99 -86.95 16.61
N ALA A 53 -12.99 -87.63 17.13
CA ALA A 53 -14.37 -87.65 16.70
C ALA A 53 -15.12 -86.34 16.97
N SER A 54 -16.08 -86.02 16.10
CA SER A 54 -17.17 -85.10 16.42
C SER A 54 -18.24 -85.80 17.27
N PRO A 55 -19.08 -85.02 17.99
CA PRO A 55 -20.49 -85.16 17.71
C PRO A 55 -21.20 -83.82 17.50
N THR A 56 -21.80 -83.73 16.31
CA THR A 56 -23.11 -83.19 15.95
C THR A 56 -23.94 -82.53 17.05
N ASN A 57 -24.26 -81.23 16.90
CA ASN A 57 -25.64 -80.74 17.07
C ASN A 57 -25.84 -79.33 16.48
N SER A 58 -26.91 -79.17 15.68
CA SER A 58 -27.61 -77.93 15.25
C SER A 58 -27.41 -77.48 13.78
N PRO A 59 -28.47 -76.95 13.13
CA PRO A 59 -28.90 -77.37 11.80
C PRO A 59 -28.36 -76.50 10.65
N ALA A 60 -28.35 -77.13 9.47
CA ALA A 60 -27.94 -76.59 8.19
C ALA A 60 -28.63 -75.27 7.82
N LEU A 61 -27.83 -74.21 7.66
CA LEU A 61 -28.17 -73.09 6.79
C LEU A 61 -27.37 -73.27 5.50
N ALA A 62 -28.09 -73.44 4.39
CA ALA A 62 -27.49 -73.50 3.06
C ALA A 62 -26.57 -72.29 2.84
N PRO A 63 -25.34 -72.46 2.32
CA PRO A 63 -24.47 -71.33 2.04
C PRO A 63 -25.10 -70.51 0.91
N ARG A 64 -25.65 -69.34 1.24
CA ARG A 64 -25.96 -68.30 0.26
C ARG A 64 -24.66 -67.98 -0.48
N SER A 65 -24.61 -68.25 -1.78
CA SER A 65 -23.53 -67.78 -2.66
C SER A 65 -23.51 -66.25 -2.63
N LEU A 66 -22.57 -65.67 -1.90
CA LEU A 66 -22.28 -64.25 -1.97
C LEU A 66 -21.84 -63.94 -3.41
N PRO A 67 -22.34 -62.86 -4.04
CA PRO A 67 -21.89 -62.48 -5.37
C PRO A 67 -20.38 -62.33 -5.34
N ALA A 68 -19.69 -62.93 -6.31
CA ALA A 68 -18.25 -62.86 -6.46
C ALA A 68 -17.84 -61.39 -6.59
N MET A 69 -17.61 -60.74 -5.45
CA MET A 69 -16.97 -59.44 -5.38
C MET A 69 -15.60 -59.66 -5.98
N ARG A 70 -15.41 -59.12 -7.20
CA ARG A 70 -14.09 -58.96 -7.78
C ARG A 70 -13.25 -58.29 -6.70
N ASN A 71 -12.28 -59.04 -6.17
CA ASN A 71 -11.25 -58.50 -5.30
C ASN A 71 -10.48 -57.45 -6.10
N ILE A 72 -10.99 -56.21 -6.09
CA ILE A 72 -10.30 -55.03 -6.59
C ILE A 72 -9.14 -54.87 -5.62
N LYS A 73 -8.00 -55.46 -6.01
CA LYS A 73 -6.72 -55.34 -5.33
C LYS A 73 -6.46 -53.84 -5.23
N ARG A 74 -6.66 -53.25 -4.05
CA ARG A 74 -6.43 -51.82 -3.84
C ARG A 74 -4.97 -51.57 -4.24
N ALA A 75 -4.77 -50.75 -5.28
CA ALA A 75 -3.45 -50.36 -5.71
C ALA A 75 -2.73 -49.76 -4.49
N ARG A 76 -1.51 -50.24 -4.21
CA ARG A 76 -0.67 -49.68 -3.16
C ARG A 76 -0.52 -48.18 -3.45
N PRO A 77 -0.68 -47.29 -2.46
CA PRO A 77 -0.50 -45.87 -2.69
C PRO A 77 0.97 -45.64 -3.07
N ASN A 78 1.22 -45.50 -4.37
CA ASN A 78 2.51 -45.07 -4.86
C ASN A 78 2.68 -43.64 -4.36
N VAL A 79 3.65 -43.44 -3.45
CA VAL A 79 4.08 -42.10 -3.04
C VAL A 79 4.81 -41.48 -4.22
N SER A 80 4.04 -40.92 -5.16
CA SER A 80 4.57 -40.07 -6.22
C SER A 80 4.63 -38.64 -5.71
N GLY A 81 5.71 -37.92 -6.06
CA GLY A 81 5.82 -36.50 -5.77
C GLY A 81 4.66 -35.76 -6.44
N ARG A 82 3.80 -35.12 -5.65
CA ARG A 82 2.76 -34.22 -6.13
C ARG A 82 3.28 -32.79 -6.04
N PRO A 83 2.99 -31.92 -7.03
CA PRO A 83 3.31 -30.51 -6.91
C PRO A 83 2.59 -29.91 -5.70
N LEU A 84 3.25 -28.96 -5.04
CA LEU A 84 2.70 -28.26 -3.88
C LEU A 84 1.43 -27.51 -4.28
N SER A 85 0.36 -27.64 -3.48
CA SER A 85 -0.88 -26.92 -3.72
C SER A 85 -0.68 -25.42 -3.59
N LEU A 86 -1.36 -24.61 -4.40
CA LEU A 86 -1.23 -23.14 -4.40
C LEU A 86 -1.30 -22.51 -3.00
N PRO A 87 -2.23 -22.84 -2.09
CA PRO A 87 -2.26 -22.24 -0.76
C PRO A 87 -0.97 -22.48 0.03
N ARG A 88 -0.42 -23.69 -0.06
CA ARG A 88 0.84 -24.06 0.59
C ARG A 88 2.07 -23.40 -0.05
N LEU A 89 2.00 -23.06 -1.34
CA LEU A 89 3.04 -22.27 -1.98
C LEU A 89 2.99 -20.81 -1.49
N LEU A 90 1.81 -20.21 -1.41
CA LEU A 90 1.65 -18.83 -0.92
C LEU A 90 2.07 -18.67 0.54
N GLU A 91 1.86 -19.69 1.39
CA GLU A 91 2.34 -19.72 2.77
C GLU A 91 3.88 -19.66 2.89
N THR A 92 4.62 -20.07 1.86
CA THR A 92 6.09 -20.01 1.87
C THR A 92 6.67 -18.67 1.44
N LEU A 93 5.83 -17.77 0.92
CA LEU A 93 6.25 -16.46 0.46
C LEU A 93 6.14 -15.44 1.58
N ASP A 94 7.14 -14.57 1.70
CA ASP A 94 7.05 -13.40 2.56
C ASP A 94 6.14 -12.33 1.94
N THR A 95 5.84 -11.27 2.69
CA THR A 95 4.90 -10.24 2.27
C THR A 95 5.33 -9.52 0.99
N ASP A 96 6.63 -9.36 0.78
CA ASP A 96 7.17 -8.64 -0.38
C ASP A 96 7.17 -9.53 -1.63
N ALA A 97 7.47 -10.82 -1.50
CA ALA A 97 7.29 -11.77 -2.58
C ALA A 97 5.82 -11.91 -2.97
N LEU A 98 4.89 -11.96 -2.00
CA LEU A 98 3.44 -12.01 -2.29
C LEU A 98 2.97 -10.76 -3.05
N ARG A 99 3.37 -9.57 -2.62
CA ARG A 99 3.06 -8.31 -3.33
C ARG A 99 3.62 -8.30 -4.75
N THR A 100 4.83 -8.80 -4.93
CA THR A 100 5.49 -8.87 -6.25
C THR A 100 4.77 -9.82 -7.19
N VAL A 101 4.39 -11.01 -6.71
CA VAL A 101 3.61 -11.99 -7.49
C VAL A 101 2.25 -11.41 -7.85
N LEU A 102 1.54 -10.79 -6.91
CA LEU A 102 0.24 -10.16 -7.17
C LEU A 102 0.35 -9.03 -8.21
N ARG A 103 1.35 -8.15 -8.08
CA ARG A 103 1.61 -7.08 -9.05
C ARG A 103 1.86 -7.64 -10.45
N SER A 104 2.72 -8.66 -10.57
CA SER A 104 2.99 -9.34 -11.84
C SER A 104 1.76 -10.03 -12.44
N MET A 105 0.83 -10.52 -11.62
CA MET A 105 -0.44 -11.07 -12.09
C MET A 105 -1.37 -9.96 -12.61
N CYS A 106 -1.47 -8.84 -11.89
CA CYS A 106 -2.23 -7.67 -12.31
C CYS A 106 -1.71 -7.07 -13.63
N ASP A 107 -0.38 -6.98 -13.81
CA ASP A 107 0.24 -6.46 -15.04
C ASP A 107 -0.09 -7.33 -16.27
N ARG A 108 -0.16 -8.66 -16.09
CA ARG A 108 -0.50 -9.61 -17.16
C ARG A 108 -2.00 -9.71 -17.42
N HIS A 109 -2.83 -9.43 -16.41
CA HIS A 109 -4.27 -9.55 -16.46
C HIS A 109 -4.93 -8.30 -15.84
N PRO A 110 -5.08 -7.20 -16.61
CA PRO A 110 -5.63 -5.94 -16.09
C PRO A 110 -7.04 -6.07 -15.48
N ALA A 111 -7.84 -7.03 -15.94
CA ALA A 111 -9.17 -7.31 -15.36
C ALA A 111 -9.11 -7.71 -13.87
N LEU A 112 -7.98 -8.26 -13.39
CA LEU A 112 -7.78 -8.57 -11.97
C LEU A 112 -7.52 -7.32 -11.14
N VAL A 113 -7.06 -6.22 -11.73
CA VAL A 113 -6.82 -4.97 -10.99
C VAL A 113 -8.11 -4.48 -10.36
N ASP A 114 -9.19 -4.42 -11.15
CA ASP A 114 -10.49 -3.98 -10.65
C ASP A 114 -10.99 -4.92 -9.55
N GLU A 115 -10.90 -6.23 -9.73
CA GLU A 115 -11.32 -7.21 -8.71
C GLU A 115 -10.51 -7.06 -7.41
N VAL A 116 -9.19 -6.89 -7.50
CA VAL A 116 -8.33 -6.66 -6.33
C VAL A 116 -8.70 -5.35 -5.63
N VAL A 117 -8.93 -4.26 -6.36
CA VAL A 117 -9.31 -2.97 -5.78
C VAL A 117 -10.67 -3.05 -5.07
N HIS A 118 -11.65 -3.75 -5.65
CA HIS A 118 -12.99 -3.89 -5.05
C HIS A 118 -13.04 -4.86 -3.86
N THR A 119 -12.17 -5.87 -3.85
CA THR A 119 -12.09 -6.85 -2.75
C THR A 119 -11.20 -6.37 -1.61
N SER A 120 -10.26 -5.46 -1.89
CA SER A 120 -9.37 -4.90 -0.87
C SER A 120 -10.13 -3.93 0.04
N PRO A 121 -9.94 -4.01 1.37
CA PRO A 121 -10.50 -3.00 2.26
C PRO A 121 -9.87 -1.64 1.96
N ARG A 122 -10.68 -0.59 2.03
CA ARG A 122 -10.19 0.79 1.86
C ARG A 122 -9.11 1.09 2.90
N PRO A 123 -7.96 1.67 2.52
CA PRO A 123 -6.92 1.99 3.47
C PRO A 123 -7.42 3.01 4.49
N SER A 124 -7.26 2.68 5.77
CA SER A 124 -7.54 3.61 6.86
C SER A 124 -6.38 4.62 7.02
N VAL A 125 -6.66 5.77 7.63
CA VAL A 125 -5.62 6.76 7.99
C VAL A 125 -4.54 6.09 8.84
N THR A 126 -4.91 5.30 9.85
CA THR A 126 -3.97 4.61 10.73
C THR A 126 -3.06 3.64 9.97
N SER A 127 -3.61 2.85 9.04
CA SER A 127 -2.80 1.92 8.23
C SER A 127 -1.84 2.64 7.30
N ALA A 128 -2.27 3.73 6.65
CA ALA A 128 -1.40 4.52 5.78
C ALA A 128 -0.27 5.19 6.57
N LEU A 129 -0.59 5.78 7.72
CA LEU A 129 0.41 6.40 8.61
C LEU A 129 1.39 5.38 9.16
N GLN A 130 0.96 4.16 9.49
CA GLN A 130 1.86 3.10 9.93
C GLN A 130 2.89 2.75 8.84
N VAL A 131 2.47 2.68 7.58
CA VAL A 131 3.38 2.46 6.45
C VAL A 131 4.38 3.62 6.32
N LEU A 132 3.90 4.87 6.38
CA LEU A 132 4.77 6.06 6.33
C LEU A 132 5.78 6.10 7.48
N ARG A 133 5.37 5.73 8.70
CA ARG A 133 6.27 5.65 9.87
C ARG A 133 7.31 4.53 9.73
N ASN A 134 7.00 3.43 9.04
CA ASN A 134 7.99 2.39 8.73
C ASN A 134 9.05 2.92 7.73
N TYR A 135 8.64 3.66 6.71
CA TYR A 135 9.59 4.35 5.81
C TYR A 135 10.47 5.34 6.56
N GLN A 136 9.88 6.11 7.47
CA GLN A 136 10.61 7.03 8.32
C GLN A 136 11.62 6.33 9.24
N SER A 137 11.24 5.22 9.88
CA SER A 137 12.15 4.41 10.69
C SER A 137 13.30 3.87 9.85
N THR A 138 13.03 3.46 8.60
CA THR A 138 14.06 3.00 7.67
C THR A 138 15.03 4.13 7.33
N LEU A 139 14.52 5.34 7.07
CA LEU A 139 15.33 6.54 6.86
C LEU A 139 16.23 6.83 8.08
N GLN A 140 15.67 6.80 9.29
CA GLN A 140 16.42 7.06 10.52
C GLN A 140 17.52 6.02 10.75
N SER A 141 17.23 4.74 10.51
CA SER A 141 18.21 3.66 10.63
C SER A 141 19.32 3.69 9.56
N SER A 142 19.10 4.41 8.47
CA SER A 142 20.05 4.50 7.35
C SER A 142 21.12 5.57 7.57
N PHE A 143 21.01 6.38 8.64
CA PHE A 143 22.04 7.34 8.98
C PHE A 143 23.35 6.65 9.37
N PRO A 144 24.51 7.16 8.92
CA PRO A 144 25.79 6.61 9.33
C PRO A 144 26.00 6.78 10.84
N LEU A 145 26.55 5.75 11.48
CA LEU A 145 26.90 5.77 12.91
C LEU A 145 28.11 6.69 13.12
N GLY A 146 27.89 7.80 13.82
CA GLY A 146 28.93 8.80 14.11
C GLY A 146 29.21 9.73 12.93
N GLY A 147 29.41 11.02 13.23
CA GLY A 147 29.60 12.08 12.24
C GLY A 147 28.48 13.12 12.26
N ASN A 148 28.59 14.14 11.40
CA ASN A 148 27.56 15.16 11.27
C ASN A 148 26.39 14.63 10.43
N SER A 149 25.21 14.53 11.04
CA SER A 149 23.95 14.12 10.38
C SER A 149 23.50 15.09 9.30
N GLU A 150 24.02 16.30 9.24
CA GLU A 150 23.65 17.31 8.24
C GLU A 150 24.60 17.34 7.02
N SER A 151 25.64 16.50 7.03
CA SER A 151 26.67 16.48 5.98
C SER A 151 26.19 15.88 4.66
N ASP A 152 26.86 16.23 3.56
CA ASP A 152 26.62 15.62 2.24
C ASP A 152 26.84 14.11 2.22
N TYR A 153 27.77 13.62 3.05
CA TYR A 153 27.98 12.17 3.20
C TYR A 153 26.74 11.48 3.78
N ALA A 154 26.17 12.03 4.85
CA ALA A 154 24.95 11.50 5.46
C ALA A 154 23.77 11.58 4.50
N TYR A 155 23.63 12.67 3.73
CA TYR A 155 22.60 12.79 2.69
C TYR A 155 22.70 11.67 1.64
N ASN A 156 23.89 11.43 1.08
CA ASN A 156 24.07 10.39 0.06
C ASN A 156 23.72 8.98 0.58
N ARG A 157 23.86 8.73 1.89
CA ARG A 157 23.45 7.46 2.51
C ARG A 157 21.94 7.31 2.62
N VAL A 158 21.24 8.37 3.02
CA VAL A 158 19.79 8.32 3.26
C VAL A 158 18.96 8.73 2.04
N ARG A 159 19.58 9.16 0.94
CA ARG A 159 18.90 9.65 -0.27
C ARG A 159 17.84 8.68 -0.81
N GLN A 160 18.16 7.39 -0.86
CA GLN A 160 17.22 6.37 -1.33
C GLN A 160 16.03 6.17 -0.36
N PRO A 161 16.26 5.91 0.95
CA PRO A 161 15.19 5.91 1.94
C PRO A 161 14.34 7.19 1.99
N LEU A 162 14.96 8.35 1.79
CA LEU A 162 14.28 9.65 1.73
C LEU A 162 13.34 9.73 0.53
N GLY A 163 13.84 9.40 -0.67
CA GLY A 163 13.02 9.33 -1.87
C GLY A 163 11.81 8.42 -1.68
N ASN A 164 12.03 7.19 -1.17
CA ASN A 164 10.95 6.24 -0.92
C ASN A 164 9.88 6.76 0.04
N LEU A 165 10.27 7.51 1.08
CA LEU A 165 9.32 8.13 2.01
C LEU A 165 8.52 9.26 1.35
N LEU A 166 9.18 10.11 0.56
CA LEU A 166 8.53 11.21 -0.15
C LEU A 166 7.60 10.71 -1.27
N ASP A 167 8.02 9.70 -2.02
CA ASP A 167 7.18 9.04 -3.02
C ASP A 167 5.94 8.45 -2.36
N ALA A 168 6.09 7.73 -1.24
CA ALA A 168 4.95 7.20 -0.50
C ALA A 168 4.01 8.31 0.03
N LEU A 169 4.56 9.43 0.51
CA LEU A 169 3.74 10.60 0.89
C LEU A 169 2.96 11.14 -0.31
N SER A 170 3.59 11.24 -1.48
CA SER A 170 2.94 11.74 -2.71
C SER A 170 1.84 10.79 -3.21
N ASP A 171 1.98 9.47 -3.01
CA ASP A 171 0.99 8.47 -3.40
C ASP A 171 -0.21 8.43 -2.44
N PHE A 172 0.05 8.48 -1.12
CA PHE A 172 -1.02 8.38 -0.12
C PHE A 172 -1.80 9.68 0.03
N THR A 173 -1.17 10.84 -0.15
CA THR A 173 -1.81 12.12 0.13
C THR A 173 -3.08 12.34 -0.71
N PRO A 174 -3.06 12.20 -2.05
CA PRO A 174 -4.25 12.36 -2.89
C PRO A 174 -5.42 11.44 -2.52
N HIS A 175 -5.16 10.25 -1.95
CA HIS A 175 -6.22 9.34 -1.51
C HIS A 175 -7.10 9.94 -0.40
N PHE A 176 -6.51 10.79 0.44
CA PHE A 176 -7.19 11.47 1.54
C PHE A 176 -7.65 12.89 1.17
N LEU A 177 -7.58 13.27 -0.10
CA LEU A 177 -8.07 14.55 -0.59
C LEU A 177 -9.37 14.41 -1.39
N PRO A 178 -10.18 15.47 -1.49
CA PRO A 178 -11.27 15.52 -2.45
C PRO A 178 -10.77 15.35 -3.89
N PRO A 179 -11.48 14.59 -4.75
CA PRO A 179 -12.81 14.01 -4.57
C PRO A 179 -12.83 12.59 -3.97
N HIS A 180 -11.68 12.00 -3.63
CA HIS A 180 -11.61 10.62 -3.13
C HIS A 180 -12.06 10.48 -1.68
N GLU A 181 -11.67 11.43 -0.82
CA GLU A 181 -12.15 11.54 0.55
C GLU A 181 -13.09 12.74 0.71
N PHE A 182 -14.24 12.51 1.31
CA PHE A 182 -15.29 13.50 1.50
C PHE A 182 -15.42 13.97 2.94
N GLN A 183 -14.93 13.17 3.89
CA GLN A 183 -14.97 13.49 5.31
C GLN A 183 -13.79 14.38 5.66
N THR A 184 -14.07 15.67 5.86
CA THR A 184 -13.08 16.69 6.21
C THR A 184 -12.22 16.30 7.42
N SER A 185 -12.82 15.75 8.49
CA SER A 185 -12.07 15.34 9.68
C SER A 185 -11.01 14.26 9.39
N THR A 186 -11.30 13.34 8.46
CA THR A 186 -10.40 12.27 8.05
C THR A 186 -9.23 12.84 7.26
N SER A 187 -9.51 13.70 6.28
CA SER A 187 -8.48 14.40 5.50
C SER A 187 -7.56 15.23 6.40
N LEU A 188 -8.13 16.04 7.30
CA LEU A 188 -7.35 16.89 8.21
C LEU A 188 -6.53 16.06 9.21
N SER A 189 -7.08 14.95 9.72
CA SER A 189 -6.32 14.06 10.60
C SER A 189 -5.14 13.40 9.90
N TYR A 190 -5.28 13.02 8.62
CA TYR A 190 -4.16 12.52 7.84
C TYR A 190 -3.12 13.62 7.62
N LEU A 191 -3.55 14.81 7.20
CA LEU A 191 -2.65 15.94 6.92
C LEU A 191 -1.88 16.39 8.17
N ASP A 192 -2.50 16.37 9.35
CA ASP A 192 -1.85 16.66 10.64
C ASP A 192 -0.62 15.76 10.85
N CYS A 193 -0.82 14.44 10.76
CA CYS A 193 0.23 13.46 10.95
C CYS A 193 1.25 13.43 9.80
N ALA A 194 0.82 13.64 8.55
CA ALA A 194 1.73 13.73 7.41
C ALA A 194 2.64 14.96 7.52
N THR A 195 2.10 16.09 8.00
CA THR A 195 2.90 17.31 8.23
C THR A 195 3.92 17.10 9.35
N ASP A 196 3.58 16.36 10.42
CA ASP A 196 4.55 15.97 11.46
C ASP A 196 5.71 15.13 10.87
N ILE A 197 5.42 14.20 9.95
CA ILE A 197 6.46 13.39 9.29
C ILE A 197 7.40 14.27 8.46
N ILE A 198 6.86 15.25 7.72
CA ILE A 198 7.66 16.21 6.93
C ILE A 198 8.50 17.10 7.85
N TYR A 199 7.96 17.49 9.00
CA TYR A 199 8.69 18.26 10.00
C TYR A 199 9.91 17.52 10.52
N GLU A 200 9.76 16.22 10.82
CA GLU A 200 10.82 15.34 11.31
C GLU A 200 11.90 15.00 10.26
N LEU A 201 11.75 15.45 9.00
CA LEU A 201 12.77 15.26 7.97
C LEU A 201 14.06 16.03 8.30
N PRO A 202 15.24 15.44 7.99
CA PRO A 202 16.53 16.07 8.25
C PRO A 202 16.68 17.37 7.46
N ARG A 203 17.44 18.31 8.04
CA ARG A 203 17.91 19.50 7.35
C ARG A 203 19.40 19.33 7.04
N TRP A 204 19.77 19.55 5.80
CA TRP A 204 21.14 19.41 5.33
C TRP A 204 21.86 20.76 5.32
N SER A 205 23.18 20.75 5.53
CA SER A 205 24.00 21.96 5.44
C SER A 205 24.00 22.53 4.02
N THR A 206 23.96 21.66 3.02
CA THR A 206 23.93 22.01 1.61
C THR A 206 22.49 22.34 1.19
N PRO A 207 22.20 23.57 0.72
CA PRO A 207 20.83 23.98 0.39
C PRO A 207 20.15 23.10 -0.65
N GLN A 208 20.88 22.64 -1.66
CA GLN A 208 20.36 21.82 -2.75
C GLN A 208 19.76 20.50 -2.27
N ASN A 209 20.30 19.90 -1.21
CA ASN A 209 19.78 18.65 -0.65
C ASN A 209 18.46 18.86 0.12
N ASN A 210 18.08 20.10 0.41
CA ASN A 210 16.82 20.42 1.09
C ASN A 210 15.66 20.66 0.11
N ILE A 211 15.90 20.70 -1.21
CA ILE A 211 14.85 20.98 -2.22
C ILE A 211 13.70 19.98 -2.11
N GLU A 212 13.99 18.69 -1.93
CA GLU A 212 12.98 17.64 -1.81
C GLU A 212 12.07 17.86 -0.59
N ARG A 213 12.65 18.28 0.54
CA ARG A 213 11.90 18.65 1.74
C ARG A 213 11.05 19.90 1.53
N GLU A 214 11.58 20.91 0.83
CA GLU A 214 10.82 22.11 0.50
C GLU A 214 9.64 21.80 -0.43
N SER A 215 9.84 20.95 -1.43
CA SER A 215 8.77 20.47 -2.32
C SER A 215 7.67 19.74 -1.54
N ALA A 216 8.04 18.90 -0.57
CA ALA A 216 7.08 18.22 0.29
C ALA A 216 6.22 19.20 1.11
N TYR A 217 6.81 20.29 1.63
CA TYR A 217 6.05 21.34 2.29
C TYR A 217 5.11 22.08 1.33
N ASP A 218 5.54 22.36 0.11
CA ASP A 218 4.68 23.02 -0.88
C ASP A 218 3.49 22.14 -1.28
N GLU A 219 3.70 20.84 -1.44
CA GLU A 219 2.65 19.87 -1.75
C GLU A 219 1.66 19.71 -0.59
N ILE A 220 2.14 19.52 0.64
CA ILE A 220 1.24 19.39 1.80
C ILE A 220 0.48 20.70 2.05
N CYS A 221 1.10 21.86 1.82
CA CYS A 221 0.44 23.17 1.92
C CYS A 221 -0.73 23.28 0.94
N LYS A 222 -0.53 22.88 -0.32
CA LYS A 222 -1.61 22.82 -1.32
C LYS A 222 -2.72 21.85 -0.89
N ALA A 223 -2.35 20.70 -0.34
CA ALA A 223 -3.32 19.72 0.16
C ALA A 223 -4.18 20.28 1.31
N TRP A 224 -3.57 20.98 2.27
CA TRP A 224 -4.28 21.71 3.32
C TRP A 224 -5.28 22.72 2.75
N ILE A 225 -4.83 23.58 1.83
CA ILE A 225 -5.70 24.59 1.19
C ILE A 225 -6.89 23.94 0.50
N LEU A 226 -6.67 22.85 -0.25
CA LEU A 226 -7.73 22.13 -0.95
C LEU A 226 -8.80 21.59 0.01
N VAL A 227 -8.37 20.94 1.10
CA VAL A 227 -9.29 20.39 2.11
C VAL A 227 -10.06 21.50 2.83
N ILE A 228 -9.38 22.59 3.20
CA ILE A 228 -9.98 23.76 3.85
C ILE A 228 -11.05 24.39 2.94
N ARG A 229 -10.74 24.60 1.66
CA ARG A 229 -11.69 25.16 0.69
C ARG A 229 -12.89 24.25 0.46
N GLU A 230 -12.69 22.95 0.39
CA GLU A 230 -13.80 22.00 0.23
C GLU A 230 -14.68 21.94 1.48
N ALA A 231 -14.08 21.99 2.67
CA ALA A 231 -14.81 22.08 3.94
C ALA A 231 -15.61 23.38 4.05
N ALA A 232 -15.10 24.50 3.54
CA ALA A 232 -15.82 25.77 3.51
C ALA A 232 -17.11 25.71 2.68
N LYS A 233 -17.07 25.02 1.53
CA LYS A 233 -18.27 24.80 0.70
C LYS A 233 -19.32 23.96 1.41
N ARG A 234 -18.90 23.06 2.31
CA ARG A 234 -19.77 22.10 3.00
C ARG A 234 -20.12 22.62 4.39
N GLY A 235 -21.31 23.23 4.51
CA GLY A 235 -21.79 23.75 5.80
C GLY A 235 -20.98 24.94 6.31
N GLY A 236 -20.47 25.79 5.41
CA GLY A 236 -19.82 27.06 5.75
C GLY A 236 -18.48 26.94 6.48
N GLY A 237 -17.87 25.76 6.54
CA GLY A 237 -16.64 25.56 7.32
C GLY A 237 -16.87 25.38 8.82
N ILE A 238 -18.11 25.16 9.28
CA ILE A 238 -18.44 24.88 10.69
C ILE A 238 -17.60 23.72 11.25
N GLN A 239 -17.32 22.69 10.44
CA GLN A 239 -16.48 21.54 10.85
C GLN A 239 -15.02 21.92 11.17
N LEU A 240 -14.51 23.02 10.61
CA LEU A 240 -13.14 23.49 10.87
C LEU A 240 -13.01 24.10 12.28
N GLN A 241 -14.09 24.64 12.84
CA GLN A 241 -14.10 25.30 14.14
C GLN A 241 -13.94 24.32 15.31
N TYR A 242 -14.71 23.22 15.31
CA TYR A 242 -14.79 22.34 16.48
C TYR A 242 -13.57 21.42 16.64
N GLY A 243 -12.70 21.34 15.63
CA GLY A 243 -11.53 20.45 15.64
C GLY A 243 -10.23 21.08 16.14
N GLY A 244 -10.22 22.37 16.49
CA GLY A 244 -8.99 23.09 16.87
C GLY A 244 -7.94 23.11 15.75
N TRP A 245 -8.40 23.04 14.50
CA TRP A 245 -7.54 22.94 13.32
C TRP A 245 -6.76 24.24 13.06
N ASP A 246 -7.29 25.37 13.53
CA ASP A 246 -6.62 26.67 13.56
C ASP A 246 -5.34 26.63 14.40
N ALA A 247 -5.42 26.15 15.64
CA ALA A 247 -4.28 26.05 16.53
C ALA A 247 -3.25 25.03 16.02
N LYS A 248 -3.71 23.88 15.52
CA LYS A 248 -2.83 22.86 14.93
C LYS A 248 -2.11 23.37 13.70
N LEU A 249 -2.82 23.99 12.76
CA LEU A 249 -2.22 24.52 11.54
C LEU A 249 -1.27 25.68 11.82
N ALA A 250 -1.60 26.55 12.78
CA ALA A 250 -0.70 27.61 13.25
C ALA A 250 0.59 27.04 13.84
N LYS A 251 0.51 25.98 14.67
CA LYS A 251 1.67 25.27 15.20
C LYS A 251 2.52 24.66 14.07
N HIS A 252 1.89 23.99 13.10
CA HIS A 252 2.60 23.43 11.94
C HIS A 252 3.30 24.52 11.14
N ASN A 253 2.65 25.66 10.92
CA ASN A 253 3.26 26.79 10.22
C ASN A 253 4.48 27.34 10.94
N GLN A 254 4.40 27.51 12.26
CA GLN A 254 5.54 27.93 13.08
C GLN A 254 6.71 26.93 12.96
N ASN A 255 6.41 25.63 13.06
CA ASN A 255 7.40 24.56 12.94
C ASN A 255 8.05 24.50 11.55
N SER A 256 7.29 24.80 10.50
CA SER A 256 7.78 24.84 9.12
C SER A 256 8.54 26.13 8.75
N GLY A 257 8.62 27.11 9.67
CA GLY A 257 9.24 28.41 9.38
C GLY A 257 8.44 29.27 8.39
N GLY A 258 7.11 29.20 8.42
CA GLY A 258 6.23 30.02 7.56
C GLY A 258 5.80 29.38 6.23
N LYS A 259 6.22 28.14 5.92
CA LYS A 259 5.88 27.48 4.65
C LYS A 259 4.38 27.17 4.51
N LEU A 260 3.66 27.01 5.63
CA LEU A 260 2.21 26.78 5.66
C LEU A 260 1.37 28.05 5.80
N GLN A 261 1.99 29.24 5.73
CA GLN A 261 1.28 30.52 5.86
C GLN A 261 0.11 30.66 4.86
N PRO A 262 0.21 30.22 3.60
CA PRO A 262 -0.92 30.28 2.68
C PRO A 262 -2.15 29.50 3.18
N ALA A 263 -1.94 28.31 3.76
CA ALA A 263 -3.02 27.50 4.33
C ALA A 263 -3.63 28.16 5.58
N VAL A 264 -2.80 28.77 6.44
CA VAL A 264 -3.27 29.53 7.61
C VAL A 264 -4.14 30.72 7.19
N ASN A 265 -3.70 31.47 6.17
CA ASN A 265 -4.45 32.62 5.65
C ASN A 265 -5.81 32.20 5.06
N GLU A 266 -5.85 31.09 4.32
CA GLU A 266 -7.09 30.54 3.77
C GLU A 266 -8.06 30.11 4.89
N LEU A 267 -7.56 29.42 5.91
CA LEU A 267 -8.36 29.04 7.06
C LEU A 267 -8.92 30.26 7.80
N GLY A 268 -8.08 31.27 8.04
CA GLY A 268 -8.49 32.52 8.69
C GLY A 268 -9.54 33.28 7.87
N SER A 269 -9.39 33.34 6.55
CA SER A 269 -10.37 33.94 5.64
C SER A 269 -11.73 33.23 5.72
N ILE A 270 -11.73 31.90 5.71
CA ILE A 270 -12.96 31.08 5.79
C ILE A 270 -13.61 31.15 7.17
N LEU A 271 -12.85 31.33 8.25
CA LEU A 271 -13.43 31.47 9.59
C LEU A 271 -13.75 32.92 9.97
N GLY A 272 -13.34 33.89 9.14
CA GLY A 272 -13.50 35.33 9.37
C GLY A 272 -14.96 35.81 9.33
N TRP A 273 -15.84 35.16 8.58
CA TRP A 273 -17.28 35.49 8.62
C TRP A 273 -17.94 35.11 9.96
N MET A 274 -17.33 34.16 10.68
CA MET A 274 -17.85 33.60 11.92
C MET A 274 -17.31 34.31 13.16
N HIS A 275 -16.12 34.92 13.05
CA HIS A 275 -15.63 35.92 13.98
C HIS A 275 -16.22 37.28 13.57
N GLY A 276 -17.47 37.53 13.95
CA GLY A 276 -18.08 38.85 13.80
C GLY A 276 -17.18 39.97 14.38
N PRO A 277 -17.43 41.25 14.05
CA PRO A 277 -16.49 42.37 14.26
C PRO A 277 -16.31 42.78 15.73
N GLY A 278 -15.90 41.86 16.61
CA GLY A 278 -15.90 42.03 18.06
C GLY A 278 -14.83 41.27 18.82
N ASN A 279 -13.80 40.69 18.19
CA ASN A 279 -12.67 40.16 18.95
C ASN A 279 -11.32 40.39 18.22
N PRO A 280 -10.48 41.34 18.69
CA PRO A 280 -9.22 41.65 18.04
C PRO A 280 -8.12 40.70 18.52
N THR A 281 -7.84 39.65 17.73
CA THR A 281 -6.54 38.99 17.76
C THR A 281 -5.69 39.50 16.60
N HIS A 282 -4.88 40.51 16.92
CA HIS A 282 -3.61 40.92 16.30
C HIS A 282 -3.47 40.84 14.76
N GLY A 283 -3.52 42.03 14.15
CA GLY A 283 -2.63 42.37 13.03
C GLY A 283 -3.27 42.48 11.64
N ASN A 284 -3.99 43.57 11.36
CA ASN A 284 -3.72 44.48 10.23
C ASN A 284 -4.87 45.48 10.05
N GLN A 285 -4.49 46.75 9.90
CA GLN A 285 -5.35 47.85 9.49
C GLN A 285 -5.87 47.62 8.06
N ALA A 286 -7.18 47.52 7.89
CA ALA A 286 -7.93 48.08 6.75
C ALA A 286 -9.44 47.85 6.95
N GLY A 287 -10.24 48.93 6.91
CA GLY A 287 -11.70 48.86 6.79
C GLY A 287 -12.46 49.40 8.00
N ASN A 288 -12.39 50.72 8.22
CA ASN A 288 -13.01 51.42 9.34
C ASN A 288 -14.42 51.99 9.00
N ASP A 289 -15.16 51.36 8.09
CA ASP A 289 -16.36 51.99 7.49
C ASP A 289 -17.71 51.46 8.01
N LEU A 290 -17.74 50.31 8.70
CA LEU A 290 -19.01 49.70 9.15
C LEU A 290 -19.49 50.17 10.53
N GLY A 291 -18.59 50.66 11.40
CA GLY A 291 -18.96 51.24 12.70
C GLY A 291 -19.70 52.57 12.53
N SER A 292 -19.17 53.44 11.66
CA SER A 292 -19.70 54.78 11.36
C SER A 292 -21.15 54.75 10.87
N ILE A 293 -21.52 53.79 10.03
CA ILE A 293 -22.89 53.65 9.49
C ILE A 293 -23.87 53.23 10.59
N ARG A 294 -23.44 52.36 11.51
CA ARG A 294 -24.28 51.91 12.62
C ARG A 294 -24.46 53.02 13.66
N GLU A 295 -23.41 53.76 14.00
CA GLU A 295 -23.52 54.94 14.88
C GLU A 295 -24.37 56.06 14.26
N GLN A 296 -24.32 56.24 12.94
CA GLN A 296 -25.23 57.16 12.24
C GLN A 296 -26.70 56.67 12.32
N LEU A 297 -26.96 55.35 12.29
CA LEU A 297 -28.30 54.74 12.42
C LEU A 297 -28.91 54.91 13.81
N PHE A 298 -28.10 54.77 14.86
CA PHE A 298 -28.58 54.90 16.23
C PHE A 298 -28.61 56.35 16.75
N SER A 299 -27.82 57.26 16.18
CA SER A 299 -27.80 58.68 16.58
C SER A 299 -28.94 59.52 15.99
N GLY A 300 -29.83 58.93 15.18
CA GLY A 300 -31.03 59.60 14.66
C GLY A 300 -30.75 60.79 13.74
N THR A 301 -29.52 60.96 13.26
CA THR A 301 -29.11 62.13 12.46
C THR A 301 -29.32 61.90 10.95
N TYR A 302 -30.50 61.43 10.58
CA TYR A 302 -30.93 61.35 9.18
C TYR A 302 -31.65 62.63 8.81
N GLY A 303 -31.03 63.49 7.99
CA GLY A 303 -31.77 64.50 7.25
C GLY A 303 -31.39 65.97 7.46
N PHE A 304 -30.14 66.31 7.75
CA PHE A 304 -29.67 67.68 7.50
C PHE A 304 -28.91 67.74 6.17
N GLY A 305 -29.62 68.00 5.06
CA GLY A 305 -28.99 68.63 3.90
C GLY A 305 -29.22 68.06 2.49
N THR A 306 -30.14 67.12 2.24
CA THR A 306 -30.47 66.72 0.85
C THR A 306 -31.98 66.82 0.59
N PRO A 307 -32.45 67.79 -0.21
CA PRO A 307 -33.87 67.88 -0.55
C PRO A 307 -34.25 66.72 -1.50
N VAL A 308 -35.06 65.80 -0.99
CA VAL A 308 -35.76 64.81 -1.83
C VAL A 308 -36.85 65.56 -2.61
N LYS A 309 -36.62 65.72 -3.90
CA LYS A 309 -37.56 66.35 -4.84
C LYS A 309 -38.64 65.33 -5.19
N VAL A 310 -39.82 65.43 -4.56
CA VAL A 310 -41.02 64.71 -4.99
C VAL A 310 -41.58 65.38 -6.25
N GLY A 311 -41.71 64.62 -7.34
CA GLY A 311 -42.36 65.07 -8.58
C GLY A 311 -43.88 64.97 -8.49
N PRO A 312 -44.63 65.78 -9.26
CA PRO A 312 -46.09 65.81 -9.18
C PRO A 312 -46.73 64.62 -9.92
N TRP A 313 -47.93 64.32 -9.43
CA TRP A 313 -48.90 63.28 -9.78
C TRP A 313 -49.19 63.13 -11.27
#